data_AF-A0A699X9K4-F1
#
_entry.id   AF-A0A699X9K4-F1
#
_cell.length_a   1.000
_cell.length_b   1.000
_cell.length_c   1.000
_cell.angle_alpha   90.00
_cell.angle_beta   90.00
_cell.angle_gamma   90.00
#
_symmetry.space_group_name_H-M   'P 1'
#
loop_
_entity.id
_entity.type
_entity.pdbx_description
1 polymer ?
#
loop_
_entity_poly.entity_id
_entity_poly.type
_entity_poly.pdbx_seq_one_letter_code
_entity_poly.pdbx_strand_id
1 'polypeptide(L)'
;GSLALRALHDSWMTKGMTGIKQPTVEINFGLGGIYVEEDVGNYKRDSLVWGGLPNLFWFANRSNRVAGLYASQVIPAGDPKSIHLAQEFIKDVYQSKQI
;
A
#
# COMPACT_ATOMS: atom_id res chain seq x y z
N GLY A 1 -8.47 2.56 20.47
CA GLY A 1 -8.74 1.77 19.26
C GLY A 1 -9.04 0.33 19.62
N SER A 2 -9.84 -0.36 18.79
CA SER A 2 -10.17 -1.79 18.95
C SER A 2 -8.92 -2.68 18.81
N LEU A 3 -8.99 -3.93 19.28
CA LEU A 3 -7.90 -4.91 19.11
C LEU A 3 -7.60 -5.18 17.63
N ALA A 4 -8.64 -5.19 16.78
CA ALA A 4 -8.49 -5.36 15.35
C ALA A 4 -7.68 -4.23 14.70
N LEU A 5 -7.94 -2.96 15.09
CA LEU A 5 -7.19 -1.83 14.57
C LEU A 5 -5.72 -1.88 15.00
N ARG A 6 -5.45 -2.25 16.26
CA ARG A 6 -4.07 -2.46 16.75
C ARG A 6 -3.35 -3.57 15.99
N ALA A 7 -4.05 -4.68 15.70
CA ALA A 7 -3.49 -5.76 14.90
C ALA A 7 -3.17 -5.31 13.47
N LEU A 8 -4.01 -4.46 12.87
CA LEU A 8 -3.75 -3.86 11.56
C LEU A 8 -2.47 -3.00 11.58
N HIS A 9 -2.30 -2.17 12.62
CA HIS A 9 -1.15 -1.25 12.77
C HIS A 9 0.20 -1.97 12.82
N ASP A 10 0.25 -3.23 13.30
CA ASP A 10 1.47 -4.03 13.41
C ASP A 10 1.38 -5.39 12.69
N SER A 11 0.67 -5.45 11.55
CA SER A 11 0.62 -6.69 10.76
C SER A 11 1.77 -6.78 9.75
N TRP A 12 2.24 -7.99 9.48
CA TRP A 12 3.19 -8.26 8.39
C TRP A 12 2.58 -7.90 7.02
N MET A 13 1.25 -8.05 6.87
CA MET A 13 0.53 -7.67 5.66
C MET A 13 0.62 -6.17 5.42
N THR A 14 0.33 -5.37 6.45
CA THR A 14 0.48 -3.91 6.40
C THR A 14 1.89 -3.53 5.97
N LYS A 15 2.93 -4.09 6.61
CA LYS A 15 4.33 -3.84 6.25
C LYS A 15 4.62 -4.18 4.78
N GLY A 16 4.15 -5.32 4.29
CA GLY A 16 4.32 -5.72 2.88
C GLY A 16 3.57 -4.83 1.89
N MET A 17 2.40 -4.34 2.25
CA MET A 17 1.51 -3.57 1.37
C MET A 17 1.86 -2.08 1.33
N THR A 18 2.28 -1.52 2.47
CA THR A 18 2.59 -0.09 2.61
C THR A 18 4.08 0.23 2.51
N GLY A 19 4.95 -0.78 2.60
CA GLY A 19 6.40 -0.60 2.60
C GLY A 19 6.96 -0.02 3.90
N ILE A 20 6.14 0.13 4.94
CA ILE A 20 6.59 0.65 6.24
C ILE A 20 7.50 -0.34 6.97
N LYS A 21 8.50 0.19 7.69
CA LYS A 21 9.43 -0.60 8.50
C LYS A 21 9.02 -0.69 9.97
N GLN A 22 8.22 0.26 10.45
CA GLN A 22 7.73 0.33 11.83
C GLN A 22 6.20 0.42 11.82
N PRO A 23 5.53 -0.07 12.88
CA PRO A 23 4.08 0.12 13.02
C PRO A 23 3.68 1.59 12.93
N THR A 24 2.49 1.85 12.42
CA THR A 24 1.93 3.20 12.32
C THR A 24 0.46 3.20 12.71
N VAL A 25 0.03 4.29 13.34
CA VAL A 25 -1.38 4.52 13.67
C VAL A 25 -2.14 5.26 12.56
N GLU A 26 -1.41 5.74 11.54
CA GLU A 26 -1.94 6.57 10.45
C GLU A 26 -2.65 5.79 9.34
N ILE A 27 -3.14 4.60 9.67
CA ILE A 27 -3.87 3.73 8.75
C ILE A 27 -5.13 3.20 9.41
N ASN A 28 -6.12 2.99 8.57
CA ASN A 28 -7.41 2.42 8.91
C ASN A 28 -7.79 1.33 7.89
N PHE A 29 -8.99 0.76 8.03
CA PHE A 29 -9.52 -0.19 7.05
C PHE A 29 -10.83 0.35 6.47
N GLY A 30 -10.80 0.67 5.18
CA GLY A 30 -11.96 1.14 4.43
C GLY A 30 -12.75 0.00 3.79
N LEU A 31 -13.78 0.35 3.03
CA LEU A 31 -14.50 -0.60 2.19
C LEU A 31 -13.64 -0.99 0.98
N GLY A 32 -12.78 -2.00 1.15
CA GLY A 32 -11.98 -2.59 0.07
C GLY A 32 -10.50 -2.81 0.40
N GLY A 33 -9.97 -2.22 1.48
CA GLY A 33 -8.55 -2.37 1.83
C GLY A 33 -8.07 -1.40 2.90
N ILE A 34 -6.74 -1.26 3.01
CA ILE A 34 -6.11 -0.32 3.93
C ILE A 34 -6.36 1.10 3.44
N TYR A 35 -6.87 1.94 4.32
CA TYR A 35 -7.05 3.38 4.08
C TYR A 35 -5.93 4.14 4.78
N VAL A 36 -5.30 5.06 4.06
CA VAL A 36 -4.14 5.83 4.50
C VAL A 36 -4.64 7.20 4.98
N GLU A 37 -4.58 7.44 6.29
CA GLU A 37 -5.10 8.67 6.94
C GLU A 37 -4.09 9.83 6.90
N GLU A 38 -2.79 9.51 6.84
CA GLU A 38 -1.68 10.45 6.61
C GLU A 38 -0.68 9.88 5.60
N ASP A 39 0.30 10.66 5.14
CA ASP A 39 1.35 10.11 4.27
C ASP A 39 2.10 8.94 4.96
N VAL A 40 2.06 7.76 4.33
CA VAL A 40 2.62 6.50 4.89
C VAL A 40 3.41 5.77 3.81
N GLY A 41 4.72 5.62 4.04
CA GLY A 41 5.61 4.97 3.06
C GLY A 41 5.64 5.75 1.74
N ASN A 42 5.32 5.08 0.64
CA ASN A 42 5.18 5.71 -0.68
C ASN A 42 3.76 6.20 -0.98
N TYR A 43 2.79 5.95 -0.07
CA TYR A 43 1.41 6.36 -0.26
C TYR A 43 1.15 7.74 0.33
N LYS A 44 0.29 8.49 -0.35
CA LYS A 44 -0.20 9.79 0.13
C LYS A 44 -1.46 9.62 0.97
N ARG A 45 -1.76 10.60 1.82
CA ARG A 45 -3.09 10.72 2.47
C ARG A 45 -4.21 10.48 1.46
N ASP A 46 -5.28 9.82 1.92
CA ASP A 46 -6.47 9.44 1.15
C ASP A 46 -6.25 8.33 0.09
N SER A 47 -5.17 7.56 0.25
CA SER A 47 -4.96 6.36 -0.57
C SER A 47 -5.74 5.19 0.00
N LEU A 48 -6.49 4.49 -0.85
CA LEU A 48 -6.98 3.14 -0.59
C LEU A 48 -6.04 2.15 -1.27
N VAL A 49 -5.52 1.17 -0.53
CA VAL A 49 -4.50 0.24 -1.01
C VAL A 49 -4.89 -1.20 -0.67
N TRP A 50 -4.65 -2.11 -1.61
CA TRP A 50 -4.71 -3.54 -1.32
C TRP A 50 -3.73 -4.35 -2.17
N GLY A 51 -3.68 -5.66 -1.94
CA GLY A 51 -2.84 -6.58 -2.70
C GLY A 51 -3.55 -7.90 -2.99
N GLY A 52 -2.89 -8.75 -3.75
CA GLY A 52 -3.40 -10.07 -4.09
C GLY A 52 -2.30 -11.00 -4.59
N LEU A 53 -2.59 -12.29 -4.62
CA LEU A 53 -1.76 -13.22 -5.38
C LEU A 53 -1.88 -12.89 -6.88
N PRO A 54 -0.83 -13.11 -7.68
CA PRO A 54 0.56 -13.47 -7.32
C PRO A 54 1.47 -12.23 -7.14
N ASN A 55 1.45 -11.59 -5.96
CA ASN A 55 2.15 -10.31 -5.66
C ASN A 55 1.67 -9.13 -6.52
N LEU A 56 0.36 -9.03 -6.71
CA LEU A 56 -0.31 -7.85 -7.23
C LEU A 56 -0.46 -6.81 -6.11
N PHE A 57 -0.27 -5.54 -6.44
CA PHE A 57 -0.52 -4.41 -5.54
C PHE A 57 -1.28 -3.33 -6.30
N TRP A 58 -2.37 -2.83 -5.71
CA TRP A 58 -3.12 -1.73 -6.30
C TRP A 58 -3.33 -0.61 -5.29
N PHE A 59 -3.46 0.59 -5.82
CA PHE A 59 -3.84 1.76 -5.04
C PHE A 59 -4.71 2.71 -5.85
N ALA A 60 -5.52 3.48 -5.14
CA ALA A 60 -6.27 4.59 -5.68
C ALA A 60 -6.20 5.75 -4.69
N ASN A 61 -5.87 6.94 -5.20
CA ASN A 61 -5.84 8.17 -4.43
C ASN A 61 -6.66 9.24 -5.17
N ARG A 62 -7.82 9.56 -4.59
CA ARG A 62 -8.76 10.52 -5.20
C ARG A 62 -8.23 11.94 -5.16
N SER A 63 -7.61 12.34 -4.06
CA SER A 63 -7.09 13.70 -3.84
C SER A 63 -6.00 14.06 -4.85
N ASN A 64 -5.12 13.12 -5.20
CA ASN A 64 -4.08 13.27 -6.22
C ASN A 64 -4.52 12.79 -7.62
N ARG A 65 -5.78 12.38 -7.78
CA ARG A 65 -6.38 11.90 -9.04
C ARG A 65 -5.57 10.81 -9.75
N VAL A 66 -5.00 9.89 -8.98
CA VAL A 66 -4.12 8.84 -9.49
C VAL A 66 -4.54 7.46 -8.96
N ALA A 67 -4.38 6.44 -9.78
CA ALA A 67 -4.52 5.05 -9.40
C ALA A 67 -3.46 4.22 -10.13
N GLY A 68 -3.09 3.07 -9.56
CA GLY A 68 -2.08 2.20 -10.14
C GLY A 68 -2.31 0.74 -9.78
N LEU A 69 -1.80 -0.13 -10.65
CA LEU A 69 -1.75 -1.58 -10.46
C LEU A 69 -0.36 -2.08 -10.86
N TYR A 70 0.35 -2.64 -9.90
CA TYR A 70 1.55 -3.44 -10.13
C TYR A 70 1.14 -4.92 -10.21
N ALA A 71 1.52 -5.60 -11.30
CA ALA A 71 1.07 -6.97 -11.56
C ALA A 71 2.21 -7.90 -12.00
N SER A 72 2.99 -8.43 -11.05
CA SER A 72 4.25 -9.13 -11.35
C SER A 72 4.13 -10.58 -11.77
N GLN A 73 3.04 -11.28 -11.46
CA GLN A 73 2.94 -12.73 -11.70
C GLN A 73 3.98 -13.57 -10.93
N VAL A 74 4.40 -13.11 -9.74
CA VAL A 74 5.44 -13.76 -8.93
C VAL A 74 4.84 -14.52 -7.74
N ILE A 75 5.35 -15.72 -7.49
CA ILE A 75 5.08 -16.52 -6.29
C ILE A 75 6.39 -16.89 -5.58
N PRO A 76 6.39 -17.14 -4.25
CA PRO A 76 5.25 -17.10 -3.32
C PRO A 76 4.81 -15.68 -2.95
N ALA A 77 3.69 -15.55 -2.22
CA ALA A 77 3.26 -14.28 -1.65
C ALA A 77 4.36 -13.68 -0.77
N GLY A 78 4.55 -12.36 -0.87
CA GLY A 78 5.53 -11.64 -0.08
C GLY A 78 6.96 -11.77 -0.59
N ASP A 79 7.16 -12.10 -1.87
CA ASP A 79 8.49 -12.10 -2.49
C ASP A 79 9.15 -10.72 -2.30
N PRO A 80 10.33 -10.64 -1.64
CA PRO A 80 10.94 -9.35 -1.29
C PRO A 80 11.29 -8.48 -2.50
N LYS A 81 11.69 -9.09 -3.62
CA LYS A 81 12.03 -8.35 -4.85
C LYS A 81 10.76 -7.77 -5.48
N SER A 82 9.70 -8.56 -5.55
CA SER A 82 8.41 -8.10 -6.07
C SER A 82 7.82 -6.98 -5.20
N ILE A 83 7.91 -7.08 -3.87
CA ILE A 83 7.49 -5.98 -2.98
C ILE A 83 8.34 -4.73 -3.24
N HIS A 84 9.66 -4.86 -3.32
CA HIS A 84 10.54 -3.72 -3.57
C HIS A 84 10.21 -3.00 -4.88
N LEU A 85 10.02 -3.76 -5.97
CA LEU A 85 9.65 -3.19 -7.28
C LEU A 85 8.25 -2.56 -7.25
N ALA A 86 7.29 -3.14 -6.52
CA ALA A 86 5.97 -2.52 -6.35
C ALA A 86 6.08 -1.17 -5.63
N GLN A 87 6.94 -1.07 -4.60
CA GLN A 87 7.15 0.17 -3.86
C GLN A 87 7.83 1.26 -4.70
N GLU A 88 8.85 0.91 -5.50
CA GLU A 88 9.45 1.87 -6.45
C GLU A 88 8.43 2.30 -7.52
N PHE A 89 7.62 1.37 -8.05
CA PHE A 89 6.55 1.72 -8.98
C PHE A 89 5.56 2.76 -8.39
N ILE A 90 5.09 2.55 -7.15
CA ILE A 90 4.16 3.48 -6.49
C ILE A 90 4.80 4.86 -6.31
N LYS A 91 6.05 4.89 -5.84
CA LYS A 91 6.82 6.13 -5.67
C LYS A 91 6.95 6.88 -6.99
N ASP A 92 7.31 6.19 -8.06
CA ASP A 92 7.47 6.79 -9.39
C ASP A 92 6.15 7.35 -9.92
N VAL A 93 5.02 6.66 -9.70
CA VAL A 93 3.71 7.17 -10.09
C VAL A 93 3.40 8.52 -9.41
N TYR A 94 3.67 8.66 -8.11
CA TYR A 94 3.46 9.95 -7.41
C TYR A 94 4.45 11.05 -7.82
N GLN A 95 5.61 10.69 -8.36
CA GLN A 95 6.61 11.65 -8.85
C GLN A 95 6.40 12.01 -10.33
N SER A 96 5.72 11.16 -11.09
CA SER A 96 5.45 11.38 -12.50
C SER A 96 4.59 12.63 -12.71
N LYS A 97 4.97 13.46 -13.69
CA LYS A 97 4.13 14.58 -14.10
C LYS A 97 2.90 14.00 -14.81
N GLN A 98 1.72 14.20 -14.24
CA GLN A 98 0.47 13.95 -14.94
C GLN A 98 0.44 14.87 -16.17
N ILE A 99 0.37 14.29 -17.37
CA ILE A 99 0.35 14.98 -18.66
C ILE A 99 -1.04 15.57 -18.90
#